data_AF-A0A397FEQ1-F1
#
_entry.id   AF-A0A397FEQ1-F1
#
_cell.length_a   1.000
_cell.length_b   1.000
_cell.length_c   1.000
_cell.angle_alpha   90.00
_cell.angle_beta   90.00
_cell.angle_gamma   90.00
#
_symmetry.space_group_name_H-M   'P 1'
#
loop_
_entity.id
_entity.type
_entity.pdbx_description
1 polymer ?
#
loop_
_entity_poly.entity_id
_entity_poly.type
_entity_poly.pdbx_seq_one_letter_code
_entity_poly.pdbx_strand_id
1 'polypeptide(L)'
;MKYSFERLQVAFAVLTSPRESLLTSGYDAINLELLLRAQIYIITSCAPALASSKLDAFPLVLDFLATHCTTDGLAVPPLTSHADQLHLSLLATRLLRLSCAVSVQNIPWLLAQDQCGVVDDALQYVVTRMIDDNDPTDEATYIDTALELMQTVASLAGTSAGRQWIATTASHVLHNIWRILWYYHSFTSPPIDALFVLVRHTLEGAFISGFRGVVPSTT
;
A
#
# COMPACT_ATOMS: atom_id res chain seq x y z
N MET A 1 -23.02 -25.81 16.30
CA MET A 1 -22.42 -24.85 15.32
C MET A 1 -21.47 -23.82 15.94
N LYS A 2 -21.36 -23.66 17.29
CA LYS A 2 -20.42 -22.71 17.92
C LYS A 2 -18.94 -23.10 17.82
N TYR A 3 -18.63 -24.40 17.90
CA TYR A 3 -17.25 -24.90 17.92
C TYR A 3 -16.45 -24.70 16.62
N SER A 4 -17.09 -24.49 15.46
CA SER A 4 -16.35 -24.26 14.21
C SER A 4 -15.92 -22.80 14.07
N PHE A 5 -16.70 -21.86 14.58
CA PHE A 5 -16.41 -20.43 14.50
C PHE A 5 -15.25 -20.04 15.43
N GLU A 6 -15.23 -20.55 16.66
CA GLU A 6 -14.12 -20.34 17.60
C GLU A 6 -12.81 -20.95 17.08
N ARG A 7 -12.87 -22.15 16.47
CA ARG A 7 -11.69 -22.76 15.84
C ARG A 7 -11.20 -21.98 14.63
N LEU A 8 -12.11 -21.43 13.82
CA LEU A 8 -11.77 -20.52 12.72
C LEU A 8 -11.13 -19.22 13.23
N GLN A 9 -11.64 -18.65 14.33
CA GLN A 9 -11.06 -17.46 14.94
C GLN A 9 -9.67 -17.72 15.54
N VAL A 10 -9.45 -18.89 16.17
CA VAL A 10 -8.14 -19.27 16.70
C VAL A 10 -7.16 -19.57 15.57
N ALA A 11 -7.58 -20.31 14.54
CA ALA A 11 -6.75 -20.57 13.36
C ALA A 11 -6.42 -19.27 12.61
N PHE A 12 -7.40 -18.35 12.51
CA PHE A 12 -7.21 -17.00 11.98
C PHE A 12 -6.18 -16.25 12.82
N ALA A 13 -6.35 -16.13 14.15
CA ALA A 13 -5.41 -15.44 15.02
C ALA A 13 -3.98 -16.01 14.93
N VAL A 14 -3.83 -17.33 14.75
CA VAL A 14 -2.54 -18.00 14.54
C VAL A 14 -1.96 -17.75 13.15
N LEU A 15 -2.80 -17.68 12.11
CA LEU A 15 -2.36 -17.44 10.73
C LEU A 15 -2.11 -15.96 10.44
N THR A 16 -2.89 -15.05 11.05
CA THR A 16 -2.87 -13.59 10.87
C THR A 16 -2.04 -12.84 11.88
N SER A 17 -1.49 -13.51 12.90
CA SER A 17 -0.39 -12.96 13.70
C SER A 17 0.92 -13.32 13.01
N PRO A 18 1.57 -12.41 12.27
CA PRO A 18 2.88 -12.71 11.73
C PRO A 18 3.81 -12.84 12.93
N ARG A 19 4.40 -14.02 13.12
CA ARG A 19 5.46 -14.17 14.12
C ARG A 19 6.60 -13.25 13.72
N GLU A 20 7.18 -12.55 14.70
CA GLU A 20 8.30 -11.61 14.50
C GLU A 20 9.40 -12.21 13.60
N SER A 21 9.66 -13.52 13.68
CA SER A 21 10.69 -14.22 12.88
C SER A 21 10.48 -14.22 11.35
N LEU A 22 9.31 -13.83 10.83
CA LEU A 22 8.96 -13.97 9.42
C LEU A 22 9.00 -12.66 8.64
N LEU A 23 9.05 -11.52 9.34
CA LEU A 23 9.21 -10.19 8.77
C LEU A 23 10.47 -9.48 9.32
N THR A 24 11.28 -10.17 10.13
CA THR A 24 12.62 -9.73 10.56
C THR A 24 13.67 -9.90 9.47
N SER A 25 14.78 -9.15 9.59
CA SER A 25 15.99 -9.29 8.77
C SER A 25 16.44 -10.76 8.69
N GLY A 26 16.37 -11.37 7.49
CA GLY A 26 16.72 -12.78 7.25
C GLY A 26 15.55 -13.72 6.97
N TYR A 27 14.38 -13.21 6.54
CA TYR A 27 13.23 -14.02 6.17
C TYR A 27 13.52 -14.98 4.99
N ASP A 28 12.81 -16.11 4.95
CA ASP A 28 12.76 -17.01 3.81
C ASP A 28 11.69 -16.52 2.82
N ALA A 29 12.12 -16.16 1.60
CA ALA A 29 11.26 -15.58 0.57
C ALA A 29 10.07 -16.49 0.21
N ILE A 30 10.26 -17.81 0.15
CA ILE A 30 9.20 -18.76 -0.22
C ILE A 30 8.14 -18.80 0.88
N ASN A 31 8.58 -18.88 2.13
CA ASN A 31 7.68 -18.91 3.27
C ASN A 31 6.93 -17.58 3.44
N LEU A 32 7.61 -16.46 3.24
CA LEU A 32 6.97 -15.14 3.28
C LEU A 32 5.93 -14.99 2.16
N GLU A 33 6.26 -15.45 0.94
CA GLU A 33 5.31 -15.43 -0.17
C GLU A 33 4.04 -16.23 0.17
N LEU A 34 4.20 -17.44 0.70
CA LEU A 34 3.07 -18.28 1.09
C LEU A 34 2.17 -17.59 2.11
N LEU A 35 2.79 -16.92 3.09
CA LEU A 35 2.06 -16.18 4.13
C LEU A 35 1.31 -14.97 3.55
N LEU A 36 1.97 -14.14 2.75
CA LEU A 36 1.34 -12.98 2.12
C LEU A 36 0.16 -13.41 1.23
N ARG A 37 0.35 -14.47 0.42
CA ARG A 37 -0.73 -15.05 -0.40
C ARG A 37 -1.87 -15.59 0.47
N ALA A 38 -1.57 -16.28 1.56
CA ALA A 38 -2.59 -16.78 2.47
C ALA A 38 -3.38 -15.64 3.13
N GLN A 39 -2.72 -14.57 3.58
CA GLN A 39 -3.38 -13.38 4.13
C GLN A 39 -4.29 -12.71 3.10
N ILE A 40 -3.79 -12.49 1.87
CA ILE A 40 -4.59 -11.95 0.77
C ILE A 40 -5.82 -12.83 0.50
N TYR A 41 -5.64 -14.15 0.46
CA TYR A 41 -6.72 -15.09 0.24
C TYR A 41 -7.78 -15.04 1.35
N ILE A 42 -7.35 -14.95 2.61
CA ILE A 42 -8.24 -14.84 3.77
C ILE A 42 -9.02 -13.51 3.71
N ILE A 43 -8.34 -12.39 3.49
CA ILE A 43 -8.97 -11.06 3.46
C ILE A 43 -10.02 -10.97 2.35
N THR A 44 -9.73 -11.56 1.19
CA THR A 44 -10.67 -11.57 0.05
C THR A 44 -11.84 -12.54 0.27
N SER A 45 -11.56 -13.76 0.73
CA SER A 45 -12.58 -14.81 0.91
C SER A 45 -13.48 -14.59 2.12
N CYS A 46 -12.98 -13.89 3.15
CA CYS A 46 -13.70 -13.67 4.41
C CYS A 46 -14.04 -12.19 4.64
N ALA A 47 -14.04 -11.35 3.59
CA ALA A 47 -14.26 -9.91 3.71
C ALA A 47 -15.47 -9.51 4.60
N PRO A 48 -16.67 -10.13 4.50
CA PRO A 48 -17.80 -9.77 5.37
C PRO A 48 -17.53 -10.00 6.86
N ALA A 49 -16.77 -11.05 7.20
CA ALA A 49 -16.42 -11.35 8.58
C ALA A 49 -15.33 -10.41 9.13
N LEU A 50 -14.56 -9.78 8.24
CA LEU A 50 -13.43 -8.91 8.56
C LEU A 50 -13.79 -7.42 8.49
N ALA A 51 -15.03 -7.07 8.14
CA ALA A 51 -15.46 -5.69 7.91
C ALA A 51 -15.24 -4.74 9.11
N SER A 52 -15.19 -5.29 10.33
CA SER A 52 -14.93 -4.54 11.57
C SER A 52 -13.58 -4.90 12.23
N SER A 53 -12.73 -5.66 11.56
CA SER A 53 -11.43 -6.09 12.08
C SER A 53 -10.31 -5.10 11.77
N LYS A 54 -9.27 -5.08 12.60
CA LYS A 54 -8.03 -4.36 12.34
C LYS A 54 -6.96 -5.33 11.87
N LEU A 55 -6.13 -4.88 10.93
CA LEU A 55 -4.92 -5.60 10.57
C LEU A 55 -3.81 -5.27 11.57
N ASP A 56 -3.56 -6.17 12.51
CA ASP A 56 -2.50 -5.99 13.51
C ASP A 56 -1.09 -6.05 12.89
N ALA A 57 -0.97 -6.58 11.67
CA ALA A 57 0.28 -6.73 10.94
C ALA A 57 0.79 -5.45 10.26
N PHE A 58 0.08 -4.31 10.33
CA PHE A 58 0.51 -3.08 9.65
C PHE A 58 1.95 -2.65 9.97
N PRO A 59 2.41 -2.61 11.24
CA PRO A 59 3.79 -2.25 11.53
C PRO A 59 4.81 -3.10 10.76
N LEU A 60 4.57 -4.41 10.68
CA LEU A 60 5.47 -5.33 10.01
C LEU A 60 5.40 -5.21 8.48
N VAL A 61 4.22 -4.95 7.92
CA VAL A 61 4.07 -4.66 6.48
C VAL A 61 4.75 -3.35 6.10
N LEU A 62 4.62 -2.32 6.94
CA LEU A 62 5.29 -1.03 6.72
C LEU A 62 6.80 -1.15 6.84
N ASP A 63 7.32 -1.83 7.86
CA ASP A 63 8.76 -2.08 8.01
C ASP A 63 9.34 -2.87 6.82
N PHE A 64 8.59 -3.86 6.33
CA PHE A 64 8.92 -4.58 5.11
C PHE A 64 8.99 -3.64 3.89
N LEU A 65 7.96 -2.82 3.66
CA LEU A 65 7.96 -1.86 2.55
C LEU A 65 9.09 -0.82 2.67
N ALA A 66 9.40 -0.37 3.88
CA ALA A 66 10.53 0.52 4.11
C ALA A 66 11.83 -0.16 3.67
N THR A 67 12.03 -1.42 4.06
CA THR A 67 13.22 -2.19 3.68
C THR A 67 13.32 -2.40 2.17
N HIS A 68 12.23 -2.83 1.53
CA HIS A 68 12.24 -3.33 0.15
C HIS A 68 11.88 -2.31 -0.94
N CYS A 69 11.28 -1.17 -0.55
CA CYS A 69 10.81 -0.13 -1.45
C CYS A 69 11.34 1.27 -1.09
N THR A 70 12.41 1.41 -0.30
CA THR A 70 13.01 2.74 -0.04
C THR A 70 14.54 2.76 -0.02
N THR A 71 15.18 1.62 0.26
CA THR A 71 16.64 1.49 0.23
C THR A 71 17.05 0.71 -1.02
N ASP A 72 18.00 1.23 -1.80
CA ASP A 72 18.51 0.62 -3.04
C ASP A 72 19.22 -0.72 -2.78
N GLY A 73 18.46 -1.77 -2.47
CA GLY A 73 18.93 -3.15 -2.28
C GLY A 73 19.82 -3.38 -1.05
N LEU A 74 20.26 -2.34 -0.34
CA LEU A 74 21.25 -2.44 0.74
C LEU A 74 20.77 -3.20 1.97
N ALA A 75 19.45 -3.32 2.17
CA ALA A 75 18.85 -3.99 3.31
C ALA A 75 18.13 -5.31 2.96
N VAL A 76 18.13 -5.72 1.69
CA VAL A 76 17.49 -6.96 1.24
C VAL A 76 18.33 -8.17 1.71
N PRO A 77 17.72 -9.23 2.27
CA PRO A 77 18.47 -10.40 2.71
C PRO A 77 19.32 -11.01 1.56
N PRO A 78 20.56 -11.47 1.81
CA PRO A 78 21.50 -11.87 0.77
C PRO A 78 21.05 -13.02 -0.16
N LEU A 79 20.05 -13.79 0.25
CA LEU A 79 19.53 -14.95 -0.49
C LEU A 79 18.21 -14.65 -1.22
N THR A 80 17.67 -13.44 -1.08
CA THR A 80 16.47 -13.02 -1.80
C THR A 80 16.89 -12.49 -3.16
N SER A 81 16.40 -13.11 -4.24
CA SER A 81 16.67 -12.59 -5.58
C SER A 81 15.92 -11.29 -5.83
N HIS A 82 16.35 -10.50 -6.82
CA HIS A 82 15.63 -9.27 -7.18
C HIS A 82 14.17 -9.54 -7.58
N ALA A 83 13.93 -10.60 -8.36
CA ALA A 83 12.59 -11.02 -8.75
C ALA A 83 11.72 -11.39 -7.53
N ASP A 84 12.29 -12.09 -6.54
CA ASP A 84 11.58 -12.42 -5.30
C ASP A 84 11.27 -11.15 -4.50
N GLN A 85 12.22 -10.23 -4.38
CA GLN A 85 12.02 -8.94 -3.72
C GLN A 85 10.83 -8.20 -4.33
N LEU A 86 10.81 -8.03 -5.66
CA LEU A 86 9.75 -7.29 -6.35
C LEU A 86 8.39 -7.95 -6.18
N HIS A 87 8.34 -9.27 -6.34
CA HIS A 87 7.11 -10.04 -6.17
C HIS A 87 6.56 -9.95 -4.73
N LEU A 88 7.43 -10.04 -3.73
CA LEU A 88 7.05 -9.88 -2.33
C LEU A 88 6.57 -8.45 -2.03
N SER A 89 7.22 -7.42 -2.58
CA SER A 89 6.76 -6.02 -2.47
C SER A 89 5.37 -5.83 -3.08
N LEU A 90 5.10 -6.43 -4.25
CA LEU A 90 3.77 -6.41 -4.86
C LEU A 90 2.72 -7.08 -3.95
N LEU A 91 3.04 -8.24 -3.37
CA LEU A 91 2.13 -8.93 -2.45
C LEU A 91 1.88 -8.12 -1.16
N ALA A 92 2.92 -7.49 -0.62
CA ALA A 92 2.81 -6.65 0.58
C ALA A 92 1.92 -5.41 0.33
N THR A 93 2.11 -4.71 -0.78
CA THR A 93 1.27 -3.55 -1.15
C THR A 93 -0.18 -3.97 -1.45
N ARG A 94 -0.38 -5.13 -2.10
CA ARG A 94 -1.71 -5.71 -2.31
C ARG A 94 -2.40 -6.06 -0.98
N LEU A 95 -1.68 -6.64 -0.03
CA LEU A 95 -2.19 -6.93 1.30
C LEU A 95 -2.63 -5.64 2.02
N LEU A 96 -1.78 -4.61 2.00
CA LEU A 96 -2.06 -3.29 2.57
C LEU A 96 -3.36 -2.71 1.99
N ARG A 97 -3.47 -2.66 0.66
CA ARG A 97 -4.65 -2.14 -0.04
C ARG A 97 -5.91 -2.92 0.33
N LEU A 98 -5.89 -4.24 0.20
CA LEU A 98 -7.06 -5.08 0.46
C LEU A 98 -7.53 -4.96 1.90
N SER A 99 -6.59 -4.88 2.84
CA SER A 99 -6.92 -4.68 4.26
C SER A 99 -7.67 -3.35 4.47
N CYS A 100 -7.18 -2.26 3.86
CA CYS A 100 -7.85 -0.96 3.92
C CYS A 100 -9.23 -0.95 3.24
N ALA A 101 -9.40 -1.71 2.16
CA ALA A 101 -10.67 -1.80 1.44
C ALA A 101 -11.72 -2.65 2.17
N VAL A 102 -11.30 -3.69 2.89
CA VAL A 102 -12.21 -4.64 3.56
C VAL A 102 -12.76 -4.10 4.87
N SER A 103 -11.99 -3.33 5.65
CA SER A 103 -12.47 -2.77 6.92
C SER A 103 -12.34 -1.26 7.02
N VAL A 104 -13.43 -0.63 7.44
CA VAL A 104 -13.48 0.80 7.79
C VAL A 104 -12.57 1.16 8.96
N GLN A 105 -12.15 0.18 9.77
CA GLN A 105 -11.24 0.39 10.89
C GLN A 105 -9.77 0.50 10.47
N ASN A 106 -9.43 -0.01 9.28
CA ASN A 106 -8.04 -0.15 8.86
C ASN A 106 -7.40 1.16 8.39
N ILE A 107 -8.15 2.08 7.78
CA ILE A 107 -7.60 3.40 7.42
C ILE A 107 -7.22 4.22 8.67
N PRO A 108 -8.10 4.41 9.67
CA PRO A 108 -7.71 5.07 10.91
C PRO A 108 -6.57 4.34 11.64
N TRP A 109 -6.56 3.00 11.58
CA TRP A 109 -5.51 2.20 12.21
C TRP A 109 -4.16 2.36 11.52
N LEU A 110 -4.12 2.39 10.19
CA LEU A 110 -2.92 2.64 9.39
C LEU A 110 -2.36 4.05 9.66
N LEU A 111 -3.23 5.07 9.66
CA LEU A 111 -2.84 6.45 9.94
C LEU A 111 -2.35 6.68 11.37
N ALA A 112 -2.73 5.81 12.31
CA ALA A 112 -2.24 5.85 13.68
C ALA A 112 -0.84 5.21 13.85
N GLN A 113 -0.28 4.58 12.81
CA GLN A 113 1.06 4.02 12.85
C GLN A 113 2.11 5.11 12.63
N ASP A 114 3.18 5.07 13.42
CA ASP A 114 4.31 6.03 13.32
C ASP A 114 4.97 6.03 11.94
N GLN A 115 4.91 4.90 11.22
CA GLN A 115 5.55 4.69 9.92
C GLN A 115 4.59 4.83 8.72
N CYS A 116 3.42 5.46 8.87
CA CYS A 116 2.50 5.64 7.73
C CYS A 116 3.15 6.38 6.53
N GLY A 117 4.19 7.19 6.77
CA GLY A 117 4.99 7.84 5.72
C GLY A 117 5.59 6.87 4.69
N VAL A 118 5.86 5.62 5.10
CA VAL A 118 6.43 4.59 4.23
C VAL A 118 5.56 4.30 3.01
N VAL A 119 4.23 4.51 3.10
CA VAL A 119 3.34 4.32 1.95
C VAL A 119 3.67 5.29 0.82
N ASP A 120 4.02 6.54 1.16
CA ASP A 120 4.44 7.54 0.18
C ASP A 120 5.87 7.29 -0.31
N ASP A 121 6.79 6.94 0.60
CA ASP A 121 8.18 6.62 0.22
C ASP A 121 8.24 5.41 -0.74
N ALA A 122 7.44 4.37 -0.48
CA ALA A 122 7.32 3.22 -1.35
C ALA A 122 6.72 3.59 -2.71
N LEU A 123 5.73 4.51 -2.73
CA LEU A 123 5.15 5.01 -3.99
C LEU A 123 6.20 5.79 -4.80
N GLN A 124 6.95 6.67 -4.15
CA GLN A 124 8.04 7.42 -4.77
C GLN A 124 9.07 6.48 -5.40
N TYR A 125 9.50 5.45 -4.67
CA TYR A 125 10.46 4.47 -5.16
C TYR A 125 9.96 3.74 -6.40
N VAL A 126 8.75 3.17 -6.38
CA VAL A 126 8.25 2.41 -7.53
C VAL A 126 7.98 3.31 -8.74
N VAL A 127 7.54 4.55 -8.52
CA VAL A 127 7.35 5.52 -9.62
C VAL A 127 8.68 5.94 -10.22
N THR A 128 9.72 6.14 -9.39
CA THR A 128 11.08 6.39 -9.88
C THR A 128 11.62 5.19 -10.66
N ARG A 129 11.44 3.96 -10.17
CA ARG A 129 11.86 2.75 -10.89
C ARG A 129 11.08 2.53 -12.19
N MET A 130 9.81 2.91 -12.22
CA MET A 130 8.97 2.81 -13.42
C MET A 130 9.35 3.83 -14.50
N ILE A 131 9.77 5.04 -14.13
CA ILE A 131 9.93 6.17 -15.07
C ILE A 131 11.38 6.49 -15.37
N ASP A 132 12.24 6.44 -14.36
CA ASP A 132 13.62 6.92 -14.45
C ASP A 132 14.62 5.76 -14.63
N ASP A 133 14.22 4.52 -14.37
CA ASP A 133 15.06 3.34 -14.60
C ASP A 133 15.03 2.91 -16.07
N ASN A 134 16.19 2.54 -16.60
CA ASN A 134 16.35 2.20 -18.03
C ASN A 134 16.20 0.69 -18.28
N ASP A 135 15.87 -0.10 -17.26
CA ASP A 135 15.67 -1.55 -17.37
C ASP A 135 14.17 -1.89 -17.47
N PRO A 136 13.67 -2.29 -18.66
CA PRO A 136 12.26 -2.62 -18.84
C PRO A 136 11.87 -3.98 -18.26
N THR A 137 12.84 -4.78 -17.77
CA THR A 137 12.61 -6.17 -17.35
C THR A 137 11.57 -6.26 -16.23
N ASP A 138 11.55 -5.29 -15.33
CA ASP A 138 10.71 -5.29 -14.13
C ASP A 138 9.59 -4.23 -14.15
N GLU A 139 9.48 -3.48 -15.26
CA GLU A 139 8.56 -2.35 -15.44
C GLU A 139 7.10 -2.71 -15.11
N ALA A 140 6.62 -3.86 -15.59
CA ALA A 140 5.26 -4.33 -15.32
C ALA A 140 4.98 -4.53 -13.82
N THR A 141 5.98 -4.99 -13.06
CA THR A 141 5.83 -5.24 -11.61
C THR A 141 5.84 -3.93 -10.83
N TYR A 142 6.66 -2.96 -11.26
CA TYR A 142 6.64 -1.61 -10.70
C TYR A 142 5.31 -0.90 -10.97
N ILE A 143 4.74 -1.05 -12.18
CA ILE A 143 3.42 -0.55 -12.53
C ILE A 143 2.35 -1.14 -11.60
N ASP A 144 2.29 -2.47 -11.47
CA ASP A 144 1.30 -3.13 -10.62
C ASP A 144 1.45 -2.70 -9.15
N THR A 145 2.69 -2.57 -8.66
CA THR A 145 2.95 -2.11 -7.29
C THR A 145 2.51 -0.66 -7.08
N ALA A 146 2.78 0.23 -8.05
CA ALA A 146 2.31 1.62 -8.01
C ALA A 146 0.78 1.70 -8.00
N LEU A 147 0.09 0.82 -8.75
CA LEU A 147 -1.38 0.74 -8.76
C LEU A 147 -1.96 0.34 -7.40
N GLU A 148 -1.37 -0.65 -6.72
CA GLU A 148 -1.80 -1.10 -5.40
C GLU A 148 -1.62 0.02 -4.34
N LEU A 149 -0.48 0.73 -4.39
CA LEU A 149 -0.19 1.86 -3.51
C LEU A 149 -1.12 3.05 -3.79
N MET A 150 -1.35 3.41 -5.05
CA MET A 150 -2.27 4.48 -5.45
C MET A 150 -3.70 4.23 -4.96
N GLN A 151 -4.18 2.98 -5.01
CA GLN A 151 -5.49 2.62 -4.46
C GLN A 151 -5.54 2.78 -2.94
N THR A 152 -4.43 2.51 -2.25
CA THR A 152 -4.30 2.76 -0.80
C THR A 152 -4.36 4.26 -0.51
N VAL A 153 -3.59 5.08 -1.24
CA VAL A 153 -3.59 6.55 -1.12
C VAL A 153 -4.98 7.14 -1.43
N ALA A 154 -5.67 6.65 -2.46
CA ALA A 154 -7.04 7.06 -2.78
C ALA A 154 -8.00 6.75 -1.63
N SER A 155 -7.84 5.58 -0.99
CA SER A 155 -8.63 5.19 0.18
C SER A 155 -8.36 6.11 1.38
N LEU A 156 -7.10 6.47 1.63
CA LEU A 156 -6.72 7.46 2.64
C LEU A 156 -7.39 8.81 2.35
N ALA A 157 -7.32 9.30 1.12
CA ALA A 157 -7.94 10.56 0.66
C ALA A 157 -9.47 10.58 0.85
N GLY A 158 -10.13 9.42 0.88
CA GLY A 158 -11.54 9.29 1.22
C GLY A 158 -11.88 9.78 2.64
N THR A 159 -10.92 9.83 3.56
CA THR A 159 -11.12 10.21 4.96
C THR A 159 -10.57 11.60 5.29
N SER A 160 -11.12 12.27 6.31
CA SER A 160 -10.61 13.59 6.74
C SER A 160 -9.17 13.52 7.24
N ALA A 161 -8.85 12.52 8.06
CA ALA A 161 -7.50 12.31 8.59
C ALA A 161 -6.50 11.99 7.47
N GLY A 162 -6.87 11.13 6.51
CA GLY A 162 -6.01 10.83 5.38
C GLY A 162 -5.79 12.02 4.45
N ARG A 163 -6.81 12.88 4.22
CA ARG A 163 -6.61 14.16 3.53
C ARG A 163 -5.64 15.09 4.24
N GLN A 164 -5.70 15.14 5.57
CA GLN A 164 -4.76 15.94 6.35
C GLN A 164 -3.34 15.40 6.24
N TRP A 165 -3.16 14.08 6.31
CA TRP A 165 -1.88 13.43 6.07
C TRP A 165 -1.34 13.71 4.65
N ILE A 166 -2.17 13.58 3.61
CA ILE A 166 -1.80 13.95 2.24
C ILE A 166 -1.43 15.42 2.17
N ALA A 167 -2.16 16.33 2.84
CA ALA A 167 -1.83 17.75 2.83
C ALA A 167 -0.47 18.06 3.48
N THR A 168 -0.07 17.31 4.51
CA THR A 168 1.24 17.46 5.15
C THR A 168 2.39 16.86 4.35
N THR A 169 2.11 15.83 3.54
CA THR A 169 3.08 15.14 2.68
C THR A 169 2.90 15.51 1.19
N ALA A 170 2.15 16.59 0.92
CA ALA A 170 1.49 16.83 -0.38
C ALA A 170 2.45 16.93 -1.56
N SER A 171 3.68 17.40 -1.32
CA SER A 171 4.65 17.60 -2.40
C SER A 171 5.04 16.28 -3.08
N HIS A 172 5.10 15.18 -2.34
CA HIS A 172 5.57 13.89 -2.86
C HIS A 172 4.43 13.10 -3.49
N VAL A 173 3.32 12.92 -2.77
CA VAL A 173 2.13 12.22 -3.27
C VAL A 173 1.61 12.84 -4.57
N LEU A 174 1.42 14.17 -4.61
CA LEU A 174 0.91 14.84 -5.83
C LEU A 174 1.90 14.78 -6.99
N HIS A 175 3.20 14.87 -6.69
CA HIS A 175 4.24 14.75 -7.71
C HIS A 175 4.25 13.36 -8.33
N ASN A 176 4.16 12.30 -7.53
CA ASN A 176 4.09 10.92 -8.01
C ASN A 176 2.82 10.65 -8.83
N ILE A 177 1.68 11.21 -8.41
CA ILE A 177 0.43 11.14 -9.19
C ILE A 177 0.61 11.78 -10.58
N TRP A 178 1.24 12.95 -10.63
CA TRP A 178 1.50 13.63 -11.90
C TRP A 178 2.43 12.82 -12.80
N ARG A 179 3.50 12.27 -12.22
CA ARG A 179 4.46 11.42 -12.93
C ARG A 179 3.81 10.17 -13.52
N ILE A 180 2.94 9.49 -12.75
CA ILE A 180 2.15 8.35 -13.22
C ILE A 180 1.25 8.77 -14.39
N LEU A 181 0.47 9.86 -14.26
CA LEU A 181 -0.38 10.35 -15.33
C LEU A 181 0.41 10.65 -16.61
N TRP A 182 1.57 11.30 -16.47
CA TRP A 182 2.47 11.60 -17.59
C TRP A 182 2.97 10.33 -18.25
N TYR A 183 3.49 9.36 -17.48
CA TYR A 183 3.98 8.09 -17.99
C TYR A 183 2.91 7.37 -18.83
N TYR A 184 1.70 7.25 -18.28
CA TYR A 184 0.60 6.59 -18.96
C TYR A 184 0.13 7.34 -20.21
N HIS A 185 0.11 8.68 -20.18
CA HIS A 185 -0.19 9.50 -21.36
C HIS A 185 0.86 9.34 -22.47
N SER A 186 2.14 9.22 -22.10
CA SER A 186 3.27 9.28 -23.03
C SER A 186 3.72 7.93 -23.58
N PHE A 187 3.57 6.83 -22.82
CA PHE A 187 4.21 5.54 -23.16
C PHE A 187 3.25 4.35 -23.23
N THR A 188 2.00 4.50 -22.81
CA THR A 188 1.01 3.40 -22.84
C THR A 188 -0.15 3.69 -23.80
N SER A 189 -0.76 2.63 -24.34
CA SER A 189 -2.11 2.74 -24.93
C SER A 189 -3.10 3.25 -23.87
N PRO A 190 -4.17 3.98 -24.24
CA PRO A 190 -4.96 4.79 -23.31
C PRO A 190 -5.26 4.01 -22.02
N PRO A 191 -5.05 4.64 -20.85
CA PRO A 191 -5.16 3.97 -19.56
C PRO A 191 -6.43 3.17 -19.44
N ILE A 192 -6.34 2.02 -18.77
CA ILE A 192 -7.52 1.33 -18.26
C ILE A 192 -8.26 2.38 -17.41
N ASP A 193 -9.53 2.65 -17.69
CA ASP A 193 -10.34 3.73 -17.09
C ASP A 193 -10.21 3.82 -15.56
N ALA A 194 -9.96 2.69 -14.90
CA ALA A 194 -9.71 2.57 -13.47
C ALA A 194 -8.55 3.46 -12.97
N LEU A 195 -7.44 3.60 -13.71
CA LEU A 195 -6.30 4.43 -13.29
C LEU A 195 -6.69 5.91 -13.26
N PHE A 196 -7.36 6.41 -14.29
CA PHE A 196 -7.83 7.80 -14.32
C PHE A 196 -8.84 8.07 -13.21
N VAL A 197 -9.74 7.12 -12.94
CA VAL A 197 -10.70 7.23 -11.84
C VAL A 197 -9.97 7.30 -10.50
N LEU A 198 -8.97 6.46 -10.27
CA LEU A 198 -8.19 6.44 -9.03
C LEU A 198 -7.37 7.71 -8.83
N VAL A 199 -6.69 8.17 -9.87
CA VAL A 199 -5.95 9.44 -9.83
C VAL A 199 -6.90 10.60 -9.60
N ARG A 200 -8.03 10.64 -10.31
CA ARG A 200 -9.06 11.66 -10.12
C ARG A 200 -9.59 11.69 -8.69
N HIS A 201 -9.94 10.55 -8.11
CA HIS A 201 -10.41 10.48 -6.72
C HIS A 201 -9.35 10.96 -5.73
N THR A 202 -8.09 10.65 -6.00
CA THR A 202 -6.97 11.11 -5.16
C THR A 202 -6.78 12.61 -5.25
N LEU A 203 -6.84 13.18 -6.47
CA LEU A 203 -6.76 14.62 -6.68
C LEU A 203 -7.97 15.35 -6.07
N GLU A 204 -9.19 14.89 -6.33
CA GLU A 204 -10.41 15.48 -5.74
C GLU A 204 -10.34 15.44 -4.21
N GLY A 205 -9.89 14.32 -3.63
CA GLY A 205 -9.65 14.20 -2.19
C GLY A 205 -8.62 15.20 -1.68
N ALA A 206 -7.48 15.35 -2.36
CA ALA A 206 -6.42 16.29 -1.98
C ALA A 206 -6.83 17.76 -2.12
N PHE A 207 -7.56 18.12 -3.17
CA PHE A 207 -7.98 19.51 -3.45
C PHE A 207 -9.13 19.99 -2.54
N ILE A 208 -10.02 19.10 -2.09
CA ILE A 208 -11.09 19.46 -1.14
C ILE A 208 -10.51 19.92 0.22
N SER A 209 -9.35 19.42 0.64
CA SER A 209 -8.64 19.89 1.84
C SER A 209 -7.93 21.24 1.68
N GLY A 210 -7.60 21.66 0.46
CA GLY A 210 -6.78 22.85 0.19
C GLY A 210 -7.53 24.18 0.12
N PHE A 211 -8.87 24.19 0.01
CA PHE A 211 -9.63 25.41 -0.32
C PHE A 211 -10.60 25.94 0.76
N ARG A 212 -10.63 25.35 1.97
CA ARG A 212 -11.50 25.83 3.07
C ARG A 212 -10.82 26.77 4.09
N GLY A 213 -9.65 27.32 3.77
CA GLY A 213 -8.81 28.04 4.75
C GLY A 213 -8.52 29.52 4.51
N VAL A 214 -8.97 30.15 3.42
CA VAL A 214 -8.70 31.58 3.19
C VAL A 214 -9.98 32.31 2.80
N VAL A 215 -10.76 32.70 3.81
CA VAL A 215 -11.61 33.87 3.70
C VAL A 215 -10.72 35.05 4.09
N PRO A 216 -10.47 36.04 3.21
CA PRO A 216 -9.82 37.27 3.64
C PRO A 216 -10.77 37.95 4.63
N SER A 217 -10.36 38.05 5.89
CA SER A 217 -11.03 38.92 6.85
C SER A 217 -10.79 40.36 6.42
N THR A 218 -11.75 40.95 5.71
CA THR A 218 -11.79 42.39 5.49
C THR A 218 -12.19 43.08 6.79
N THR A 219 -11.20 43.63 7.49
CA THR A 219 -11.33 44.81 8.34
C THR A 219 -10.25 45.79 7.93
#